data_AF-Q9AJB2-F1
#
_entry.id   AF-Q9AJB2-F1
#
_cell.length_a   1.000
_cell.length_b   1.000
_cell.length_c   1.000
_cell.angle_alpha   90.00
_cell.angle_beta   90.00
_cell.angle_gamma   90.00
#
_symmetry.space_group_name_H-M   'P 1'
#
loop_
_entity.id
_entity.type
_entity.pdbx_description
1 polymer ?
#
loop_
_entity_poly.entity_id
_entity_poly.type
_entity_poly.pdbx_seq_one_letter_code
_entity_poly.pdbx_strand_id
1 'polypeptide(L)'
;MKQNGVNLYAISVQNEPDYAKDWTAWTPDETTDFIANYGDQITSTKLMSPESFQYGAYNNGKDYYSKILNNSKAYANCDIFGTHFYGTPRSKMDFPALENCGKQLWMTEVYVPDSNVDSNIWPDNLKQAVSIHDSLVVGGMQAYVVWPLRRNYSILREDTHKISKRGYAFAQYSKFVRPGDVRVDVTEQPSSNVFVSAYKNNKNQVTIVAINNSSSGYSQQFSLNGKTIIDVDRWRTSGSENLAETDNLTIDNGTSFWAQLPAQSVSTFVCTLSGGSSSGNNGSSNTELDSDGYYFHDTFEDDLTWQAHGGTELLKSGRTPYKGSEAVVVTNRTSAWMGAERTLPSSVVPGKTYSFSVNVTELDGEDTETFYLKLNYTDSSGTAHYPTIAEGVCPKGKYLQLSNTNYTIPSDAVDPVIYVETKDTTSNFYIDEAICAPAGKSLPGAGIPEIPSNNNNNNNNNNNNNNNNNNNNQNNSVYPVVSSIDYNVTYHQFRISWNSVPNAQAYGIAYYAAGKWRVYTQSISVNTTSWISPKLTAGKTYTMVIAAKVGGKWDTSNLSSRAINVTVK
;
A
#
# COMPACT_ATOMS: atom_id res chain seq x y z
N MET A 1 -15.67 8.87 -23.53
CA MET A 1 -14.47 8.38 -22.80
C MET A 1 -13.36 9.42 -22.74
N LYS A 2 -12.74 9.82 -23.87
CA LYS A 2 -11.62 10.78 -23.87
C LYS A 2 -11.91 12.15 -23.23
N GLN A 3 -13.09 12.73 -23.48
CA GLN A 3 -13.52 13.98 -22.82
C GLN A 3 -13.62 13.86 -21.28
N ASN A 4 -13.75 12.64 -20.76
CA ASN A 4 -13.78 12.34 -19.33
C ASN A 4 -12.40 11.89 -18.80
N GLY A 5 -11.32 12.12 -19.56
CA GLY A 5 -9.97 11.71 -19.17
C GLY A 5 -9.66 10.22 -19.34
N VAL A 6 -10.56 9.43 -19.93
CA VAL A 6 -10.34 7.99 -20.16
C VAL A 6 -9.87 7.74 -21.59
N ASN A 7 -8.60 7.34 -21.72
CA ASN A 7 -8.02 6.89 -22.99
C ASN A 7 -8.27 5.39 -23.15
N LEU A 8 -9.04 5.01 -24.16
CA LEU A 8 -9.26 3.60 -24.48
C LEU A 8 -7.97 3.04 -25.10
N TYR A 9 -7.60 1.83 -24.70
CA TYR A 9 -6.50 1.09 -25.32
C TYR A 9 -6.95 0.43 -26.63
N ALA A 10 -8.15 -0.16 -26.62
CA ALA A 10 -8.78 -0.81 -27.76
C ALA A 10 -10.30 -0.62 -27.75
N ILE A 11 -10.92 -0.77 -28.92
CA ILE A 11 -12.36 -0.91 -29.10
C ILE A 11 -12.62 -2.11 -30.01
N SER A 12 -13.62 -2.93 -29.65
CA SER A 12 -14.00 -4.09 -30.47
C SER A 12 -15.13 -3.75 -31.43
N VAL A 13 -15.17 -4.47 -32.56
CA VAL A 13 -16.23 -4.34 -33.56
C VAL A 13 -17.54 -4.92 -33.07
N GLN A 14 -17.51 -6.14 -32.49
CA GLN A 14 -18.72 -6.85 -32.11
C GLN A 14 -18.42 -7.90 -31.03
N ASN A 15 -19.29 -7.96 -30.02
CA ASN A 15 -19.27 -9.02 -29.01
C ASN A 15 -19.91 -10.30 -29.56
N GLU A 16 -19.23 -11.44 -29.48
CA GLU A 16 -19.79 -12.77 -29.76
C GLU A 16 -20.65 -12.85 -31.03
N PRO A 17 -20.11 -12.45 -32.20
CA PRO A 17 -20.87 -12.37 -33.44
C PRO A 17 -21.47 -13.72 -33.87
N ASP A 18 -20.88 -14.82 -33.40
CA ASP A 18 -21.23 -16.22 -33.70
C ASP A 18 -22.24 -16.85 -32.72
N TYR A 19 -22.55 -16.19 -31.60
CA TYR A 19 -23.50 -16.68 -30.60
C TYR A 19 -24.69 -15.73 -30.36
N ALA A 20 -24.67 -14.55 -30.97
CA ALA A 20 -25.66 -13.50 -30.81
C ALA A 20 -27.10 -13.95 -31.13
N LYS A 21 -27.87 -14.23 -30.07
CA LYS A 21 -29.32 -14.50 -30.15
C LYS A 21 -30.15 -13.25 -29.89
N ASP A 22 -29.73 -12.48 -28.89
CA ASP A 22 -30.46 -11.31 -28.39
C ASP A 22 -29.77 -9.97 -28.75
N TRP A 23 -28.64 -10.03 -29.44
CA TRP A 23 -27.92 -8.87 -30.00
C TRP A 23 -27.51 -9.16 -31.44
N THR A 24 -26.64 -8.32 -32.02
CA THR A 24 -26.35 -8.36 -33.46
C THR A 24 -25.46 -9.54 -33.85
N ALA A 25 -25.99 -10.48 -34.64
CA ALA A 25 -25.23 -11.57 -35.25
C ALA A 25 -24.53 -11.11 -36.53
N TRP A 26 -23.29 -11.55 -36.73
CA TRP A 26 -22.49 -11.23 -37.90
C TRP A 26 -21.81 -12.51 -38.38
N THR A 27 -21.82 -12.78 -39.67
CA THR A 27 -21.07 -13.88 -40.27
C THR A 27 -19.56 -13.57 -40.33
N PRO A 28 -18.69 -14.60 -40.52
CA PRO A 28 -17.27 -14.37 -40.77
C PRO A 28 -16.96 -13.41 -41.92
N ASP A 29 -17.78 -13.44 -42.99
CA ASP A 29 -17.64 -12.55 -44.14
C ASP A 29 -18.05 -11.12 -43.81
N GLU A 30 -19.20 -10.90 -43.17
CA GLU A 30 -19.65 -9.56 -42.76
C GLU A 30 -18.64 -8.90 -41.80
N THR A 31 -18.11 -9.64 -40.82
CA THR A 31 -17.06 -9.15 -39.91
C THR A 31 -15.80 -8.76 -40.68
N THR A 32 -15.35 -9.60 -41.61
CA THR A 32 -14.13 -9.33 -42.39
C THR A 32 -14.31 -8.14 -43.33
N ASP A 33 -15.45 -8.06 -44.02
CA ASP A 33 -15.78 -6.98 -44.96
C ASP A 33 -15.92 -5.64 -44.25
N PHE A 34 -16.54 -5.62 -43.05
CA PHE A 34 -16.62 -4.40 -42.26
C PHE A 34 -15.24 -3.88 -41.87
N ILE A 35 -14.37 -4.75 -41.33
CA ILE A 35 -13.02 -4.36 -40.92
C ILE A 35 -12.20 -3.90 -42.12
N ALA A 36 -12.31 -4.59 -43.26
CA ALA A 36 -11.60 -4.23 -44.49
C ALA A 36 -12.01 -2.87 -45.06
N ASN A 37 -13.29 -2.49 -44.94
CA ASN A 37 -13.82 -1.29 -45.57
C ASN A 37 -13.99 -0.08 -44.64
N TYR A 38 -14.05 -0.32 -43.32
CA TYR A 38 -14.33 0.74 -42.33
C TYR A 38 -13.40 0.74 -41.12
N GLY A 39 -12.59 -0.30 -40.92
CA GLY A 39 -11.73 -0.43 -39.73
C GLY A 39 -10.68 0.67 -39.61
N ASP A 40 -10.19 1.20 -40.73
CA ASP A 40 -9.23 2.31 -40.80
C ASP A 40 -9.79 3.65 -40.30
N GLN A 41 -11.12 3.77 -40.17
CA GLN A 41 -11.75 4.95 -39.57
C GLN A 41 -11.53 5.03 -38.05
N ILE A 42 -11.18 3.90 -37.41
CA ILE A 42 -10.76 3.88 -36.00
C ILE A 42 -9.29 4.30 -35.92
N THR A 43 -9.07 5.59 -35.71
CA THR A 43 -7.71 6.20 -35.76
C THR A 43 -7.12 6.56 -34.40
N SER A 44 -7.95 6.60 -33.35
CA SER A 44 -7.54 7.13 -32.03
C SER A 44 -7.29 6.07 -30.96
N THR A 45 -7.53 4.80 -31.30
CA THR A 45 -7.38 3.62 -30.42
C THR A 45 -7.16 2.39 -31.29
N LYS A 46 -6.75 1.26 -30.70
CA LYS A 46 -6.62 -0.01 -31.42
C LYS A 46 -7.99 -0.60 -31.78
N LEU A 47 -8.09 -1.26 -32.93
CA LEU A 47 -9.27 -2.06 -33.32
C LEU A 47 -9.08 -3.52 -32.92
N MET A 48 -10.04 -4.06 -32.19
CA MET A 48 -10.10 -5.46 -31.76
C MET A 48 -11.25 -6.20 -32.46
N SER A 49 -11.04 -7.48 -32.77
CA SER A 49 -12.03 -8.35 -33.43
C SER A 49 -11.57 -9.81 -33.35
N PRO A 50 -12.42 -10.84 -33.51
CA PRO A 50 -13.86 -10.84 -33.65
C PRO A 50 -14.61 -11.11 -32.33
N GLU A 51 -13.92 -11.41 -31.24
CA GLU A 51 -14.52 -11.78 -29.95
C GLU A 51 -15.51 -12.94 -30.06
N SER A 52 -15.13 -13.99 -30.80
CA SER A 52 -15.97 -15.19 -30.95
C SER A 52 -16.25 -15.85 -29.59
N PHE A 53 -17.45 -16.37 -29.38
CA PHE A 53 -17.93 -16.91 -28.11
C PHE A 53 -17.10 -18.07 -27.53
N GLN A 54 -16.59 -18.99 -28.36
CA GLN A 54 -15.84 -20.17 -27.89
C GLN A 54 -14.55 -20.48 -28.67
N TYR A 55 -13.95 -19.48 -29.33
CA TYR A 55 -12.68 -19.64 -30.07
C TYR A 55 -12.62 -20.86 -31.01
N GLY A 56 -13.72 -21.14 -31.72
CA GLY A 56 -13.81 -22.27 -32.64
C GLY A 56 -14.39 -23.57 -32.10
N ALA A 57 -14.73 -23.66 -30.81
CA ALA A 57 -15.45 -24.81 -30.29
C ALA A 57 -16.94 -24.81 -30.72
N TYR A 58 -17.53 -23.62 -30.83
CA TYR A 58 -18.88 -23.41 -31.36
C TYR A 58 -18.82 -23.07 -32.85
N ASN A 59 -19.66 -23.70 -33.67
CA ASN A 59 -19.92 -23.38 -35.09
C ASN A 59 -18.68 -23.05 -35.94
N ASN A 60 -17.53 -23.68 -35.64
CA ASN A 60 -16.25 -23.40 -36.30
C ASN A 60 -15.82 -21.92 -36.27
N GLY A 61 -16.00 -21.23 -35.14
CA GLY A 61 -15.58 -19.83 -34.91
C GLY A 61 -14.13 -19.46 -35.27
N LYS A 62 -13.22 -20.43 -35.54
CA LYS A 62 -11.89 -20.15 -36.12
C LYS A 62 -11.97 -19.55 -37.54
N ASP A 63 -13.10 -19.66 -38.23
CA ASP A 63 -13.31 -19.07 -39.55
C ASP A 63 -13.25 -17.55 -39.56
N TYR A 64 -13.72 -16.87 -38.49
CA TYR A 64 -13.62 -15.41 -38.38
C TYR A 64 -12.16 -14.94 -38.44
N TYR A 65 -11.32 -15.55 -37.61
CA TYR A 65 -9.89 -15.26 -37.55
C TYR A 65 -9.20 -15.58 -38.87
N SER A 66 -9.49 -16.74 -39.45
CA SER A 66 -8.88 -17.19 -40.70
C SER A 66 -9.24 -16.26 -41.87
N LYS A 67 -10.47 -15.77 -41.94
CA LYS A 67 -10.87 -14.80 -42.98
C LYS A 67 -10.24 -13.43 -42.78
N ILE A 68 -10.18 -12.92 -41.56
CA ILE A 68 -9.49 -11.65 -41.26
C ILE A 68 -8.00 -11.77 -41.61
N LEU A 69 -7.32 -12.86 -41.21
CA LEU A 69 -5.92 -13.12 -41.53
C LEU A 69 -5.65 -13.15 -43.05
N ASN A 70 -6.57 -13.75 -43.82
CA ASN A 70 -6.41 -13.93 -45.26
C ASN A 70 -6.87 -12.71 -46.09
N ASN A 71 -7.51 -11.71 -45.48
CA ASN A 71 -7.89 -10.46 -46.14
C ASN A 71 -6.90 -9.35 -45.77
N SER A 72 -6.08 -8.90 -46.72
CA SER A 72 -4.99 -7.96 -46.47
C SER A 72 -5.44 -6.62 -45.86
N LYS A 73 -6.61 -6.10 -46.25
CA LYS A 73 -7.16 -4.86 -45.68
C LYS A 73 -7.67 -5.11 -44.26
N ALA A 74 -8.44 -6.18 -44.06
CA ALA A 74 -8.96 -6.51 -42.73
C ALA A 74 -7.82 -6.77 -41.74
N TYR A 75 -6.80 -7.52 -42.15
CA TYR A 75 -5.60 -7.79 -41.37
C TYR A 75 -4.81 -6.52 -41.04
N ALA A 76 -4.67 -5.60 -41.99
CA ALA A 76 -4.01 -4.31 -41.76
C ALA A 76 -4.76 -3.49 -40.69
N ASN A 77 -6.09 -3.47 -40.77
CA ASN A 77 -6.96 -2.69 -39.89
C ASN A 77 -7.22 -3.34 -38.53
N CYS A 78 -6.98 -4.64 -38.36
CA CYS A 78 -7.12 -5.34 -37.08
C CYS A 78 -5.81 -5.27 -36.28
N ASP A 79 -5.84 -4.64 -35.09
CA ASP A 79 -4.68 -4.53 -34.22
C ASP A 79 -4.56 -5.68 -33.21
N ILE A 80 -5.70 -6.18 -32.73
CA ILE A 80 -5.81 -7.18 -31.67
C ILE A 80 -6.84 -8.22 -32.08
N PHE A 81 -6.45 -9.49 -32.04
CA PHE A 81 -7.40 -10.59 -32.09
C PHE A 81 -7.97 -10.87 -30.71
N GLY A 82 -9.27 -10.66 -30.52
CA GLY A 82 -9.98 -10.95 -29.27
C GLY A 82 -10.81 -12.22 -29.37
N THR A 83 -10.95 -12.98 -28.28
CA THR A 83 -11.84 -14.15 -28.18
C THR A 83 -12.41 -14.34 -26.79
N HIS A 84 -13.52 -15.07 -26.70
CA HIS A 84 -14.05 -15.60 -25.45
C HIS A 84 -13.78 -17.11 -25.36
N PHE A 85 -13.79 -17.64 -24.13
CA PHE A 85 -13.46 -19.04 -23.83
C PHE A 85 -14.57 -19.83 -23.15
N TYR A 86 -15.82 -19.39 -23.31
CA TYR A 86 -16.95 -20.12 -22.75
C TYR A 86 -16.98 -21.56 -23.26
N GLY A 87 -16.79 -22.53 -22.38
CA GLY A 87 -16.79 -23.96 -22.76
C GLY A 87 -15.71 -24.38 -23.77
N THR A 88 -14.73 -23.53 -24.09
CA THR A 88 -13.64 -23.87 -25.02
C THR A 88 -12.75 -24.93 -24.37
N PRO A 89 -12.68 -26.17 -24.92
CA PRO A 89 -11.80 -27.18 -24.35
C PRO A 89 -10.35 -26.83 -24.68
N ARG A 90 -9.43 -27.21 -23.78
CA ARG A 90 -7.98 -26.99 -23.93
C ARG A 90 -7.44 -27.41 -25.31
N SER A 91 -7.93 -28.53 -25.88
CA SER A 91 -7.54 -29.03 -27.20
C SER A 91 -7.94 -28.15 -28.39
N LYS A 92 -8.76 -27.11 -28.16
CA LYS A 92 -9.18 -26.14 -29.18
C LYS A 92 -8.52 -24.76 -29.00
N MET A 93 -7.79 -24.54 -27.91
CA MET A 93 -7.17 -23.24 -27.63
C MET A 93 -5.95 -22.95 -28.50
N ASP A 94 -5.20 -23.96 -28.95
CA ASP A 94 -4.05 -23.77 -29.85
C ASP A 94 -4.50 -23.29 -31.24
N PHE A 95 -3.88 -22.22 -31.75
CA PHE A 95 -4.10 -21.72 -33.10
C PHE A 95 -2.81 -21.10 -33.69
N PRO A 96 -1.87 -21.95 -34.18
CA PRO A 96 -0.53 -21.50 -34.56
C PRO A 96 -0.50 -20.38 -35.62
N ALA A 97 -1.44 -20.38 -36.58
CA ALA A 97 -1.48 -19.32 -37.60
C ALA A 97 -1.77 -17.94 -36.99
N LEU A 98 -2.62 -17.88 -35.96
CA LEU A 98 -2.96 -16.64 -35.28
C LEU A 98 -1.85 -16.22 -34.31
N GLU A 99 -1.30 -17.16 -33.56
CA GLU A 99 -0.19 -16.93 -32.62
C GLU A 99 1.07 -16.40 -33.31
N ASN A 100 1.32 -16.83 -34.55
CA ASN A 100 2.48 -16.42 -35.34
C ASN A 100 2.20 -15.27 -36.31
N CYS A 101 1.00 -14.66 -36.29
CA CYS A 101 0.68 -13.58 -37.23
C CYS A 101 1.36 -12.24 -36.88
N GLY A 102 1.80 -12.05 -35.64
CA GLY A 102 2.45 -10.81 -35.18
C GLY A 102 1.50 -9.72 -34.67
N LYS A 103 0.19 -10.00 -34.59
CA LYS A 103 -0.80 -9.17 -33.89
C LYS A 103 -0.95 -9.63 -32.44
N GLN A 104 -1.54 -8.79 -31.58
CA GLN A 104 -1.83 -9.19 -30.21
C GLN A 104 -3.02 -10.17 -30.17
N LEU A 105 -3.02 -11.09 -29.21
CA LEU A 105 -4.07 -12.11 -29.05
C LEU A 105 -4.57 -12.14 -27.61
N TRP A 106 -5.85 -11.81 -27.39
CA TRP A 106 -6.43 -11.55 -26.08
C TRP A 106 -7.64 -12.46 -25.82
N MET A 107 -7.70 -13.07 -24.64
CA MET A 107 -8.94 -13.65 -24.12
C MET A 107 -9.68 -12.57 -23.35
N THR A 108 -10.81 -12.11 -23.89
CA THR A 108 -11.49 -10.87 -23.49
C THR A 108 -12.74 -11.09 -22.64
N GLU A 109 -13.24 -12.32 -22.56
CA GLU A 109 -14.38 -12.62 -21.72
C GLU A 109 -14.49 -14.11 -21.37
N VAL A 110 -14.56 -14.42 -20.08
CA VAL A 110 -15.03 -15.72 -19.57
C VAL A 110 -15.29 -15.66 -18.05
N TYR A 111 -16.12 -16.57 -17.56
CA TYR A 111 -16.09 -17.03 -16.16
C TYR A 111 -15.91 -18.54 -16.12
N VAL A 112 -15.13 -19.03 -15.16
CA VAL A 112 -14.90 -20.47 -14.96
C VAL A 112 -15.02 -20.81 -13.47
N PRO A 113 -15.68 -21.92 -13.09
CA PRO A 113 -16.28 -22.94 -13.97
C PRO A 113 -17.66 -22.61 -14.52
N ASP A 114 -18.48 -21.88 -13.77
CA ASP A 114 -19.88 -21.62 -14.10
C ASP A 114 -20.39 -20.40 -13.31
N SER A 115 -21.49 -19.79 -13.75
CA SER A 115 -22.11 -18.63 -13.11
C SER A 115 -23.06 -19.01 -11.96
N ASN A 116 -23.45 -20.28 -11.83
CA ASN A 116 -24.22 -20.81 -10.70
C ASN A 116 -23.33 -21.29 -9.55
N VAL A 117 -22.00 -21.37 -9.76
CA VAL A 117 -21.04 -21.74 -8.71
C VAL A 117 -20.66 -20.49 -7.92
N ASP A 118 -20.96 -20.49 -6.62
CA ASP A 118 -20.52 -19.41 -5.72
C ASP A 118 -19.00 -19.30 -5.73
N SER A 119 -18.51 -18.07 -5.83
CA SER A 119 -17.08 -17.76 -6.02
C SER A 119 -16.17 -18.13 -4.84
N ASN A 120 -16.73 -18.54 -3.69
CA ASN A 120 -15.99 -19.01 -2.51
C ASN A 120 -15.94 -20.55 -2.37
N ILE A 121 -16.64 -21.31 -3.23
CA ILE A 121 -16.60 -22.78 -3.17
C ILE A 121 -15.25 -23.32 -3.66
N TRP A 122 -14.58 -24.09 -2.82
CA TRP A 122 -13.32 -24.75 -3.14
C TRP A 122 -13.53 -26.27 -3.15
N PRO A 123 -12.97 -27.02 -4.11
CA PRO A 123 -11.96 -26.64 -5.11
C PRO A 123 -12.51 -26.10 -6.43
N ASP A 124 -13.82 -25.96 -6.59
CA ASP A 124 -14.43 -25.63 -7.90
C ASP A 124 -13.84 -24.37 -8.55
N ASN A 125 -13.57 -23.34 -7.74
CA ASN A 125 -13.01 -22.08 -8.23
C ASN A 125 -11.50 -22.14 -8.55
N LEU A 126 -10.79 -23.23 -8.27
CA LEU A 126 -9.41 -23.46 -8.75
C LEU A 126 -9.37 -23.60 -10.29
N LYS A 127 -10.46 -24.05 -10.90
CA LYS A 127 -10.60 -24.15 -12.37
C LYS A 127 -10.39 -22.81 -13.08
N GLN A 128 -10.61 -21.69 -12.40
CA GLN A 128 -10.29 -20.36 -12.91
C GLN A 128 -8.78 -20.19 -13.15
N ALA A 129 -7.93 -20.68 -12.25
CA ALA A 129 -6.49 -20.66 -12.44
C ALA A 129 -6.05 -21.58 -13.60
N VAL A 130 -6.66 -22.76 -13.72
CA VAL A 130 -6.42 -23.67 -14.85
C VAL A 130 -6.81 -23.02 -16.18
N SER A 131 -7.95 -22.31 -16.23
CA SER A 131 -8.35 -21.59 -17.45
C SER A 131 -7.39 -20.47 -17.83
N ILE A 132 -6.84 -19.74 -16.85
CA ILE A 132 -5.81 -18.73 -17.10
C ILE A 132 -4.55 -19.40 -17.64
N HIS A 133 -4.10 -20.50 -17.01
CA HIS A 133 -2.96 -21.27 -17.46
C HIS A 133 -3.13 -21.73 -18.91
N ASP A 134 -4.23 -22.41 -19.23
CA ASP A 134 -4.51 -22.93 -20.57
C ASP A 134 -4.54 -21.79 -21.61
N SER A 135 -5.13 -20.64 -21.24
CA SER A 135 -5.18 -19.46 -22.10
C SER A 135 -3.81 -18.92 -22.46
N LEU A 136 -2.95 -18.73 -21.46
CA LEU A 136 -1.62 -18.15 -21.67
C LEU A 136 -0.65 -19.14 -22.32
N VAL A 137 -0.75 -20.42 -21.95
CA VAL A 137 0.24 -21.45 -22.31
C VAL A 137 -0.12 -22.19 -23.58
N VAL A 138 -1.39 -22.61 -23.73
CA VAL A 138 -1.87 -23.35 -24.91
C VAL A 138 -2.42 -22.41 -25.96
N GLY A 139 -3.20 -21.41 -25.57
CA GLY A 139 -3.82 -20.48 -26.53
C GLY A 139 -2.94 -19.32 -26.97
N GLY A 140 -1.71 -19.22 -26.45
CA GLY A 140 -0.80 -18.12 -26.76
C GLY A 140 -1.33 -16.72 -26.39
N MET A 141 -2.37 -16.65 -25.53
CA MET A 141 -3.05 -15.41 -25.19
C MET A 141 -2.11 -14.51 -24.36
N GLN A 142 -2.21 -13.21 -24.57
CA GLN A 142 -1.39 -12.18 -23.93
C GLN A 142 -2.18 -11.37 -22.89
N ALA A 143 -3.50 -11.57 -22.85
CA ALA A 143 -4.40 -11.00 -21.86
C ALA A 143 -5.50 -12.00 -21.51
N TYR A 144 -5.99 -11.92 -20.27
CA TYR A 144 -7.09 -12.72 -19.76
C TYR A 144 -8.05 -11.81 -18.97
N VAL A 145 -9.28 -11.67 -19.43
CA VAL A 145 -10.29 -10.80 -18.81
C VAL A 145 -11.43 -11.64 -18.23
N VAL A 146 -11.61 -11.55 -16.91
CA VAL A 146 -12.73 -12.20 -16.21
C VAL A 146 -14.00 -11.37 -16.40
N TRP A 147 -15.10 -12.04 -16.71
CA TRP A 147 -16.41 -11.41 -16.80
C TRP A 147 -17.44 -12.03 -15.86
N PRO A 148 -18.30 -11.21 -15.23
CA PRO A 148 -18.14 -9.77 -15.02
C PRO A 148 -17.17 -9.51 -13.85
N LEU A 149 -16.62 -8.31 -13.67
CA LEU A 149 -15.69 -8.02 -12.56
C LEU A 149 -16.27 -8.30 -11.15
N ARG A 150 -17.54 -7.94 -10.91
CA ARG A 150 -18.18 -8.01 -9.59
C ARG A 150 -19.55 -8.70 -9.61
N ARG A 151 -19.62 -9.93 -9.09
CA ARG A 151 -20.82 -10.77 -8.89
C ARG A 151 -20.52 -11.83 -7.81
N ASN A 152 -21.55 -12.47 -7.27
CA ASN A 152 -21.38 -13.58 -6.31
C ASN A 152 -20.59 -14.77 -6.87
N TYR A 153 -20.55 -14.92 -8.20
CA TYR A 153 -19.73 -15.91 -8.91
C TYR A 153 -18.45 -15.30 -9.53
N SER A 154 -18.02 -14.09 -9.16
CA SER A 154 -16.81 -13.47 -9.73
C SER A 154 -15.67 -13.25 -8.74
N ILE A 155 -14.58 -12.63 -9.20
CA ILE A 155 -13.36 -12.34 -8.45
C ILE A 155 -13.60 -11.30 -7.34
N LEU A 156 -14.57 -10.40 -7.51
CA LEU A 156 -15.08 -9.52 -6.46
C LEU A 156 -16.53 -9.88 -6.16
N ARG A 157 -16.84 -10.05 -4.88
CA ARG A 157 -18.20 -10.36 -4.45
C ARG A 157 -19.10 -9.13 -4.50
N GLU A 158 -20.36 -9.37 -4.84
CA GLU A 158 -21.37 -8.32 -4.91
C GLU A 158 -21.94 -7.97 -3.53
N ASP A 159 -22.16 -8.98 -2.69
CA ASP A 159 -22.74 -8.86 -1.35
C ASP A 159 -21.80 -8.24 -0.30
N THR A 160 -20.53 -8.62 -0.32
CA THR A 160 -19.53 -8.27 0.70
C THR A 160 -18.50 -7.25 0.22
N HIS A 161 -18.43 -7.02 -1.09
CA HIS A 161 -17.40 -6.20 -1.75
C HIS A 161 -15.96 -6.68 -1.52
N LYS A 162 -15.79 -7.91 -1.02
CA LYS A 162 -14.47 -8.54 -0.78
C LYS A 162 -14.02 -9.40 -1.97
N ILE A 163 -12.72 -9.67 -2.02
CA ILE A 163 -12.14 -10.66 -2.94
C ILE A 163 -12.68 -12.05 -2.59
N SER A 164 -13.10 -12.81 -3.59
CA SER A 164 -13.56 -14.20 -3.43
C SER A 164 -12.42 -15.22 -3.52
N LYS A 165 -12.66 -16.50 -3.23
CA LYS A 165 -11.68 -17.57 -3.54
C LYS A 165 -11.31 -17.61 -5.03
N ARG A 166 -12.27 -17.41 -5.93
CA ARG A 166 -12.01 -17.22 -7.37
C ARG A 166 -11.07 -16.03 -7.61
N GLY A 167 -11.29 -14.93 -6.89
CA GLY A 167 -10.43 -13.75 -6.91
C GLY A 167 -9.01 -14.03 -6.45
N TYR A 168 -8.83 -14.80 -5.37
CA TYR A 168 -7.50 -15.22 -4.92
C TYR A 168 -6.82 -16.21 -5.87
N ALA A 169 -7.57 -17.03 -6.62
CA ALA A 169 -7.02 -17.85 -7.70
C ALA A 169 -6.57 -16.99 -8.90
N PHE A 170 -7.35 -15.96 -9.26
CA PHE A 170 -6.98 -14.97 -10.28
C PHE A 170 -5.79 -14.10 -9.86
N ALA A 171 -5.68 -13.78 -8.57
CA ALA A 171 -4.62 -12.95 -8.01
C ALA A 171 -3.23 -13.59 -8.13
N GLN A 172 -3.15 -14.92 -8.16
CA GLN A 172 -1.90 -15.68 -8.38
C GLN A 172 -1.24 -15.34 -9.73
N TYR A 173 -2.02 -14.93 -10.73
CA TYR A 173 -1.47 -14.36 -11.95
C TYR A 173 -1.39 -12.84 -11.86
N SER A 174 -2.50 -12.16 -11.63
CA SER A 174 -2.59 -10.70 -11.81
C SER A 174 -1.73 -9.85 -10.87
N LYS A 175 -1.36 -10.35 -9.69
CA LYS A 175 -0.45 -9.64 -8.77
C LYS A 175 1.02 -9.77 -9.17
N PHE A 176 1.41 -10.90 -9.77
CA PHE A 176 2.82 -11.29 -9.92
C PHE A 176 3.31 -11.37 -11.37
N VAL A 177 2.39 -11.51 -12.33
CA VAL A 177 2.69 -11.43 -13.77
C VAL A 177 2.17 -10.09 -14.28
N ARG A 178 3.09 -9.19 -14.62
CA ARG A 178 2.79 -7.79 -14.93
C ARG A 178 2.86 -7.52 -16.44
N PRO A 179 2.14 -6.49 -16.94
CA PRO A 179 2.28 -6.07 -18.33
C PRO A 179 3.74 -5.80 -18.69
N GLY A 180 4.23 -6.45 -19.75
CA GLY A 180 5.63 -6.39 -20.18
C GLY A 180 6.46 -7.62 -19.80
N ASP A 181 5.98 -8.46 -18.88
CA ASP A 181 6.59 -9.76 -18.60
C ASP A 181 6.44 -10.69 -19.80
N VAL A 182 7.45 -11.53 -20.01
CA VAL A 182 7.53 -12.44 -21.15
C VAL A 182 7.43 -13.86 -20.65
N ARG A 183 6.42 -14.61 -21.12
CA ARG A 183 6.32 -16.04 -20.84
C ARG A 183 7.57 -16.76 -21.35
N VAL A 184 8.15 -17.62 -20.52
CA VAL A 184 9.29 -18.46 -20.87
C VAL A 184 8.88 -19.93 -20.93
N ASP A 185 9.68 -20.72 -21.65
CA ASP A 185 9.44 -22.15 -21.77
C ASP A 185 9.72 -22.88 -20.45
N VAL A 186 8.92 -23.91 -20.16
CA VAL A 186 8.99 -24.72 -18.93
C VAL A 186 8.39 -26.10 -19.19
N THR A 187 8.73 -27.09 -18.35
CA THR A 187 7.96 -28.35 -18.28
C THR A 187 6.55 -28.03 -17.79
N GLU A 188 5.65 -27.83 -18.74
CA GLU A 188 4.30 -27.29 -18.54
C GLU A 188 3.40 -28.17 -17.66
N GLN A 189 3.54 -29.48 -17.77
CA GLN A 189 2.76 -30.46 -17.01
C GLN A 189 3.66 -31.56 -16.43
N PRO A 190 4.37 -31.29 -15.31
CA PRO A 190 5.32 -32.24 -14.72
C PRO A 190 4.65 -33.48 -14.10
N SER A 191 3.35 -33.40 -13.83
CA SER A 191 2.51 -34.53 -13.40
C SER A 191 1.07 -34.32 -13.85
N SER A 192 0.28 -35.40 -13.85
CA SER A 192 -1.16 -35.32 -14.17
C SER A 192 -1.86 -34.32 -13.25
N ASN A 193 -2.64 -33.40 -13.83
CA ASN A 193 -3.31 -32.29 -13.13
C ASN A 193 -2.38 -31.32 -12.36
N VAL A 194 -1.08 -31.31 -12.64
CA VAL A 194 -0.16 -30.29 -12.16
C VAL A 194 0.30 -29.43 -13.34
N PHE A 195 0.01 -28.14 -13.31
CA PHE A 195 0.28 -27.20 -14.41
C PHE A 195 1.26 -26.14 -13.96
N VAL A 196 2.26 -25.82 -14.79
CA VAL A 196 3.32 -24.86 -14.47
C VAL A 196 3.52 -23.89 -15.63
N SER A 197 3.52 -22.61 -15.32
CA SER A 197 3.84 -21.52 -16.24
C SER A 197 4.88 -20.60 -15.62
N ALA A 198 5.73 -19.97 -16.43
CA ALA A 198 6.78 -19.09 -15.94
C ALA A 198 6.92 -17.84 -16.81
N TYR A 199 7.25 -16.72 -16.18
CA TYR A 199 7.28 -15.39 -16.78
C TYR A 199 8.51 -14.65 -16.30
N LYS A 200 9.31 -14.11 -17.21
CA LYS A 200 10.48 -13.28 -16.87
C LYS A 200 10.15 -11.82 -17.05
N ASN A 201 10.66 -10.98 -16.15
CA ASN A 201 10.66 -9.54 -16.33
C ASN A 201 12.06 -9.03 -16.73
N ASN A 202 12.21 -7.71 -16.88
CA ASN A 202 13.47 -7.06 -17.22
C ASN A 202 14.37 -6.73 -16.00
N LYS A 203 13.98 -7.15 -14.80
CA LYS A 203 14.65 -6.87 -13.52
C LYS A 203 15.34 -8.12 -12.94
N ASN A 204 15.68 -9.10 -13.77
CA ASN A 204 16.27 -10.38 -13.35
C ASN A 204 15.41 -11.13 -12.33
N GLN A 205 14.09 -11.16 -12.54
CA GLN A 205 13.15 -11.95 -11.76
C GLN A 205 12.36 -12.89 -12.69
N VAL A 206 12.04 -14.06 -12.17
CA VAL A 206 11.18 -15.05 -12.82
C VAL A 206 10.01 -15.37 -11.89
N THR A 207 8.79 -15.13 -12.35
CA THR A 207 7.56 -15.55 -11.68
C THR A 207 7.15 -16.91 -12.20
N ILE A 208 6.93 -17.89 -11.32
CA ILE A 208 6.44 -19.23 -11.65
C ILE A 208 5.07 -19.41 -11.03
N VAL A 209 4.05 -19.72 -11.81
CA VAL A 209 2.72 -20.08 -11.28
C VAL A 209 2.52 -21.58 -11.46
N ALA A 210 2.31 -22.29 -10.35
CA ALA A 210 2.13 -23.73 -10.31
C ALA A 210 0.77 -24.09 -9.69
N ILE A 211 -0.04 -24.86 -10.41
CA ILE A 211 -1.38 -25.28 -10.02
C ILE A 211 -1.35 -26.79 -9.80
N ASN A 212 -1.71 -27.26 -8.61
CA ASN A 212 -2.01 -28.66 -8.36
C ASN A 212 -3.53 -28.83 -8.27
N ASN A 213 -4.15 -29.25 -9.37
CA ASN A 213 -5.58 -29.51 -9.46
C ASN A 213 -5.94 -30.98 -9.09
N SER A 214 -4.96 -31.78 -8.65
CA SER A 214 -5.20 -33.15 -8.18
C SER A 214 -5.70 -33.17 -6.73
N SER A 215 -6.23 -34.32 -6.28
CA SER A 215 -6.66 -34.55 -4.89
C SER A 215 -5.52 -34.97 -3.96
N SER A 216 -4.27 -35.00 -4.43
CA SER A 216 -3.08 -35.39 -3.65
C SER A 216 -2.03 -34.28 -3.67
N GLY A 217 -1.26 -34.17 -2.60
CA GLY A 217 -0.07 -33.29 -2.59
C GLY A 217 0.98 -33.76 -3.59
N TYR A 218 1.77 -32.83 -4.12
CA TYR A 218 2.82 -33.11 -5.09
C TYR A 218 4.08 -32.28 -4.78
N SER A 219 5.22 -32.95 -4.69
CA SER A 219 6.51 -32.32 -4.46
C SER A 219 7.17 -31.99 -5.80
N GLN A 220 7.41 -30.72 -6.07
CA GLN A 220 8.04 -30.25 -7.31
C GLN A 220 9.40 -29.61 -7.00
N GLN A 221 10.43 -30.04 -7.73
CA GLN A 221 11.70 -29.30 -7.80
C GLN A 221 11.64 -28.34 -8.99
N PHE A 222 11.87 -27.05 -8.74
CA PHE A 222 12.01 -26.07 -9.80
C PHE A 222 13.49 -25.78 -10.01
N SER A 223 13.95 -25.83 -11.26
CA SER A 223 15.35 -25.61 -11.64
C SER A 223 15.43 -24.58 -12.77
N LEU A 224 16.24 -23.54 -12.59
CA LEU A 224 16.41 -22.47 -13.58
C LEU A 224 17.76 -22.61 -14.29
N ASN A 225 17.73 -23.20 -15.48
CA ASN A 225 18.93 -23.52 -16.26
C ASN A 225 19.78 -22.28 -16.57
N GLY A 226 21.05 -22.32 -16.16
CA GLY A 226 22.03 -21.26 -16.43
C GLY A 226 21.76 -19.94 -15.69
N LYS A 227 20.93 -19.96 -14.64
CA LYS A 227 20.65 -18.81 -13.77
C LYS A 227 20.98 -19.15 -12.32
N THR A 228 21.49 -18.16 -11.59
CA THR A 228 21.66 -18.26 -10.14
C THR A 228 20.46 -17.63 -9.47
N ILE A 229 19.77 -18.39 -8.63
CA ILE A 229 18.67 -17.94 -7.79
C ILE A 229 19.29 -17.47 -6.47
N ILE A 230 18.92 -16.28 -6.03
CA ILE A 230 19.39 -15.70 -4.76
C ILE A 230 18.29 -15.59 -3.72
N ASP A 231 17.03 -15.61 -4.17
CA ASP A 231 15.86 -15.51 -3.30
C ASP A 231 14.62 -16.11 -4.00
N VAL A 232 13.72 -16.69 -3.20
CA VAL A 232 12.46 -17.28 -3.65
C VAL A 232 11.38 -17.04 -2.59
N ASP A 233 10.38 -16.26 -2.94
CA ASP A 233 9.16 -16.10 -2.14
C ASP A 233 8.00 -16.86 -2.77
N ARG A 234 7.01 -17.26 -1.97
CA ARG A 234 5.82 -18.00 -2.43
C ARG A 234 4.53 -17.48 -1.82
N TRP A 235 3.51 -17.30 -2.66
CA TRP A 235 2.11 -17.10 -2.25
C TRP A 235 1.25 -18.29 -2.64
N ARG A 236 0.45 -18.81 -1.71
CA ARG A 236 -0.42 -19.97 -1.96
C ARG A 236 -1.89 -19.69 -1.67
N THR A 237 -2.75 -20.16 -2.57
CA THR A 237 -4.20 -20.19 -2.37
C THR A 237 -4.66 -21.65 -2.39
N SER A 238 -5.44 -22.02 -1.37
CA SER A 238 -6.02 -23.35 -1.19
C SER A 238 -7.42 -23.22 -0.59
N GLY A 239 -8.03 -24.33 -0.16
CA GLY A 239 -9.31 -24.29 0.55
C GLY A 239 -9.26 -23.42 1.82
N SER A 240 -8.16 -23.47 2.55
CA SER A 240 -7.95 -22.74 3.81
C SER A 240 -7.10 -21.49 3.69
N GLU A 241 -6.38 -21.29 2.59
CA GLU A 241 -5.42 -20.18 2.44
C GLU A 241 -5.83 -19.21 1.33
N ASN A 242 -5.53 -17.93 1.51
CA ASN A 242 -5.74 -16.87 0.53
C ASN A 242 -4.43 -16.10 0.34
N LEU A 243 -3.69 -16.36 -0.75
CA LEU A 243 -2.35 -15.79 -0.97
C LEU A 243 -1.43 -15.88 0.27
N ALA A 244 -1.46 -17.01 0.98
CA ALA A 244 -0.61 -17.23 2.15
C ALA A 244 0.86 -17.22 1.74
N GLU A 245 1.61 -16.29 2.32
CA GLU A 245 3.00 -16.00 2.01
C GLU A 245 3.96 -16.96 2.72
N THR A 246 5.11 -17.17 2.12
CA THR A 246 6.28 -17.82 2.71
C THR A 246 7.48 -17.27 1.99
N ASP A 247 8.29 -16.53 2.73
CA ASP A 247 9.47 -15.89 2.19
C ASP A 247 10.70 -16.78 2.30
N ASN A 248 11.72 -16.47 1.50
CA ASN A 248 13.06 -17.07 1.62
C ASN A 248 13.04 -18.61 1.59
N LEU A 249 12.33 -19.22 0.63
CA LEU A 249 12.36 -20.68 0.45
C LEU A 249 13.80 -21.15 0.25
N THR A 250 14.14 -22.31 0.83
CA THR A 250 15.47 -22.89 0.73
C THR A 250 15.86 -23.16 -0.73
N ILE A 251 16.99 -22.58 -1.13
CA ILE A 251 17.57 -22.74 -2.46
C ILE A 251 18.67 -23.81 -2.40
N ASP A 252 18.55 -24.81 -3.28
CA ASP A 252 19.52 -25.87 -3.46
C ASP A 252 20.54 -25.50 -4.55
N ASN A 253 21.81 -25.48 -4.15
CA ASN A 253 22.97 -25.25 -5.03
C ASN A 253 22.89 -23.94 -5.85
N GLY A 254 22.12 -22.96 -5.37
CA GLY A 254 21.93 -21.66 -6.02
C GLY A 254 21.19 -21.71 -7.36
N THR A 255 20.61 -22.83 -7.79
CA THR A 255 19.99 -22.98 -9.12
C THR A 255 18.64 -23.68 -9.12
N SER A 256 18.25 -24.27 -7.97
CA SER A 256 17.00 -25.00 -7.83
C SER A 256 16.39 -24.82 -6.44
N PHE A 257 15.12 -25.15 -6.29
CA PHE A 257 14.45 -25.20 -4.98
C PHE A 257 13.31 -26.22 -5.03
N TRP A 258 12.95 -26.77 -3.87
CA TRP A 258 11.80 -27.66 -3.73
C TRP A 258 10.59 -26.92 -3.18
N ALA A 259 9.41 -27.27 -3.68
CA ALA A 259 8.16 -26.85 -3.07
C ALA A 259 7.16 -28.00 -3.00
N GLN A 260 6.44 -28.07 -1.88
CA GLN A 260 5.22 -28.86 -1.80
C GLN A 260 4.08 -28.05 -2.41
N LEU A 261 3.39 -28.66 -3.37
CA LEU A 261 2.13 -28.18 -3.92
C LEU A 261 1.00 -29.01 -3.31
N PRO A 262 0.29 -28.51 -2.28
CA PRO A 262 -0.85 -29.23 -1.68
C PRO A 262 -1.91 -29.60 -2.72
N ALA A 263 -2.70 -30.62 -2.41
CA ALA A 263 -3.87 -30.97 -3.22
C ALA A 263 -4.77 -29.74 -3.42
N GLN A 264 -5.31 -29.60 -4.62
CA GLN A 264 -6.26 -28.54 -4.98
C GLN A 264 -5.76 -27.15 -4.53
N SER A 265 -4.59 -26.76 -5.02
CA SER A 265 -3.97 -25.47 -4.68
C SER A 265 -3.35 -24.81 -5.90
N VAL A 266 -3.11 -23.51 -5.79
CA VAL A 266 -2.28 -22.75 -6.72
C VAL A 266 -1.25 -21.96 -5.91
N SER A 267 -0.01 -21.99 -6.37
CA SER A 267 1.11 -21.28 -5.76
C SER A 267 1.83 -20.45 -6.80
N THR A 268 2.19 -19.22 -6.45
CA THR A 268 3.07 -18.39 -7.26
C THR A 268 4.39 -18.21 -6.53
N PHE A 269 5.48 -18.45 -7.23
CA PHE A 269 6.83 -18.26 -6.75
C PHE A 269 7.44 -17.07 -7.46
N VAL A 270 8.05 -16.16 -6.71
CA VAL A 270 8.83 -15.07 -7.27
C VAL A 270 10.29 -15.38 -7.02
N CYS A 271 11.01 -15.75 -8.07
CA CYS A 271 12.43 -16.09 -8.01
C CYS A 271 13.26 -14.88 -8.39
N THR A 272 14.07 -14.37 -7.47
CA THR A 272 15.08 -13.35 -7.77
C THR A 272 16.36 -14.03 -8.25
N LEU A 273 16.89 -13.55 -9.39
CA LEU A 273 18.14 -14.04 -9.95
C LEU A 273 19.32 -13.14 -9.60
N SER A 274 20.54 -13.67 -9.68
CA SER A 274 21.76 -12.88 -9.52
C SER A 274 21.80 -11.68 -10.48
N GLY A 275 22.17 -10.52 -9.95
CA GLY A 275 22.08 -9.24 -10.68
C GLY A 275 20.66 -8.65 -10.72
N GLY A 276 19.67 -9.34 -10.16
CA GLY A 276 18.37 -8.79 -9.78
C GLY A 276 18.39 -8.29 -8.36
N SER A 277 17.59 -7.27 -8.08
CA SER A 277 17.30 -6.88 -6.71
C SER A 277 16.30 -7.87 -6.14
N SER A 278 16.63 -8.52 -5.02
CA SER A 278 15.70 -9.37 -4.27
C SER A 278 14.46 -8.58 -3.97
N SER A 279 13.37 -8.96 -4.63
CA SER A 279 12.04 -8.48 -4.28
C SER A 279 11.50 -9.39 -3.19
N GLY A 280 12.25 -9.49 -2.08
CA GLY A 280 11.67 -9.91 -0.82
C GLY A 280 10.49 -8.98 -0.58
N ASN A 281 9.31 -9.55 -0.40
CA ASN A 281 8.07 -8.80 -0.32
C ASN A 281 7.94 -8.04 1.01
N ASN A 282 8.82 -7.08 1.26
CA ASN A 282 8.39 -5.84 1.90
C ASN A 282 7.68 -5.01 0.85
N GLY A 283 6.38 -5.26 0.73
CA GLY A 283 5.35 -4.43 0.12
C GLY A 283 5.79 -3.59 -1.08
N SER A 284 5.40 -4.03 -2.27
CA SER A 284 5.17 -3.15 -3.43
C SER A 284 6.34 -2.22 -3.80
N SER A 285 7.05 -2.55 -4.88
CA SER A 285 7.84 -1.55 -5.63
C SER A 285 6.91 -0.59 -6.39
N ASN A 286 6.09 0.15 -5.65
CA ASN A 286 5.62 1.44 -6.07
C ASN A 286 6.60 2.46 -5.48
N THR A 287 7.25 3.21 -6.37
CA THR A 287 7.73 4.56 -6.03
C THR A 287 6.55 5.50 -5.72
N GLU A 288 5.32 5.01 -5.83
CA GLU A 288 4.14 5.73 -5.43
C GLU A 288 3.87 5.48 -3.96
N LEU A 289 3.79 6.60 -3.26
CA LEU A 289 3.14 6.69 -1.98
C LEU A 289 1.73 6.06 -2.05
N ASP A 290 1.20 5.58 -0.93
CA ASP A 290 -0.20 5.19 -0.83
C ASP A 290 -1.15 6.36 -1.16
N SER A 291 -2.46 6.11 -1.12
CA SER A 291 -3.48 7.13 -1.41
C SER A 291 -3.41 8.38 -0.52
N ASP A 292 -2.85 8.24 0.68
CA ASP A 292 -2.68 9.34 1.63
C ASP A 292 -1.31 10.01 1.51
N GLY A 293 -0.45 9.51 0.61
CA GLY A 293 0.87 10.03 0.33
C GLY A 293 1.93 9.58 1.34
N TYR A 294 1.83 8.34 1.84
CA TYR A 294 2.82 7.72 2.73
C TYR A 294 3.57 6.57 2.05
N TYR A 295 4.81 6.34 2.48
CA TYR A 295 5.55 5.13 2.09
C TYR A 295 4.99 3.89 2.79
N PHE A 296 4.49 4.07 4.01
CA PHE A 296 3.58 3.14 4.68
C PHE A 296 2.76 3.85 5.75
N HIS A 297 1.61 3.29 6.07
CA HIS A 297 0.79 3.62 7.24
C HIS A 297 0.24 2.31 7.83
N ASP A 298 0.82 1.89 8.96
CA ASP A 298 0.34 0.72 9.71
C ASP A 298 -0.68 1.18 10.75
N THR A 299 -1.95 0.91 10.45
CA THR A 299 -3.10 1.16 11.34
C THR A 299 -3.32 0.02 12.34
N PHE A 300 -2.68 -1.14 12.10
CA PHE A 300 -2.87 -2.38 12.86
C PHE A 300 -4.29 -2.98 12.86
N GLU A 301 -5.16 -2.53 11.95
CA GLU A 301 -6.49 -3.12 11.74
C GLU A 301 -6.47 -4.34 10.80
N ASP A 302 -5.38 -4.52 10.06
CA ASP A 302 -5.17 -5.61 9.09
C ASP A 302 -4.11 -6.60 9.62
N ASP A 303 -3.33 -7.21 8.73
CA ASP A 303 -2.24 -8.11 9.10
C ASP A 303 -1.09 -7.36 9.80
N LEU A 304 -0.42 -8.06 10.72
CA LEU A 304 0.67 -7.48 11.51
C LEU A 304 1.96 -7.41 10.67
N THR A 305 2.36 -6.20 10.30
CA THR A 305 3.55 -5.93 9.48
C THR A 305 4.80 -5.58 10.31
N TRP A 306 4.68 -5.63 11.64
CA TRP A 306 5.76 -5.43 12.61
C TRP A 306 6.15 -6.78 13.23
N GLN A 307 7.42 -6.92 13.63
CA GLN A 307 7.96 -8.12 14.25
C GLN A 307 8.65 -7.83 15.58
N ALA A 308 9.02 -8.88 16.29
CA ALA A 308 9.73 -8.78 17.56
C ALA A 308 11.11 -8.14 17.38
N HIS A 309 11.40 -7.09 18.14
CA HIS A 309 12.76 -6.59 18.29
C HIS A 309 13.37 -7.20 19.56
N GLY A 310 14.30 -8.14 19.37
CA GLY A 310 14.77 -9.01 20.45
C GLY A 310 13.76 -10.13 20.77
N GLY A 311 13.76 -10.62 22.02
CA GLY A 311 12.95 -11.77 22.44
C GLY A 311 11.50 -11.45 22.82
N THR A 312 10.88 -10.45 22.21
CA THR A 312 9.50 -10.01 22.54
C THR A 312 8.43 -10.83 21.82
N GLU A 313 7.18 -10.65 22.23
CA GLU A 313 6.00 -11.16 21.52
C GLU A 313 5.09 -9.99 21.15
N LEU A 314 4.54 -10.00 19.93
CA LEU A 314 3.63 -8.97 19.43
C LEU A 314 2.26 -9.60 19.18
N LEU A 315 1.22 -8.95 19.69
CA LEU A 315 -0.18 -9.37 19.49
C LEU A 315 -1.04 -8.15 19.19
N LYS A 316 -2.04 -8.30 18.31
CA LYS A 316 -3.09 -7.30 18.15
C LYS A 316 -3.98 -7.28 19.40
N SER A 317 -4.37 -6.10 19.83
CA SER A 317 -5.07 -5.86 21.08
C SER A 317 -6.06 -4.70 20.96
N GLY A 318 -7.34 -5.00 21.15
CA GLY A 318 -8.38 -3.99 21.30
C GLY A 318 -8.46 -3.35 22.70
N ARG A 319 -7.45 -3.55 23.58
CA ARG A 319 -7.48 -3.05 24.96
C ARG A 319 -7.41 -1.52 25.01
N THR A 320 -6.60 -0.90 24.16
CA THR A 320 -6.38 0.54 24.19
C THR A 320 -6.00 1.14 22.83
N PRO A 321 -6.65 0.82 21.69
CA PRO A 321 -6.28 1.44 20.41
C PRO A 321 -6.33 2.97 20.49
N TYR A 322 -5.33 3.65 19.91
CA TYR A 322 -5.37 5.11 19.74
C TYR A 322 -6.41 5.47 18.69
N LYS A 323 -6.47 4.70 17.61
CA LYS A 323 -7.46 4.84 16.54
C LYS A 323 -7.88 3.46 16.05
N GLY A 324 -9.11 3.35 15.55
CA GLY A 324 -9.63 2.07 15.09
C GLY A 324 -10.02 1.15 16.24
N SER A 325 -9.85 -0.15 16.04
CA SER A 325 -10.26 -1.21 16.96
C SER A 325 -9.10 -2.03 17.50
N GLU A 326 -7.90 -1.94 16.92
CA GLU A 326 -6.73 -2.72 17.30
C GLU A 326 -5.48 -1.85 17.40
N ALA A 327 -4.69 -2.07 18.46
CA ALA A 327 -3.29 -1.64 18.56
C ALA A 327 -2.40 -2.87 18.74
N VAL A 328 -1.09 -2.73 18.63
CA VAL A 328 -0.16 -3.83 18.90
C VAL A 328 0.37 -3.72 20.31
N VAL A 329 0.24 -4.79 21.10
CA VAL A 329 0.92 -4.91 22.40
C VAL A 329 2.25 -5.62 22.21
N VAL A 330 3.29 -5.10 22.87
CA VAL A 330 4.61 -5.69 22.95
C VAL A 330 4.79 -6.29 24.35
N THR A 331 4.96 -7.60 24.42
CA THR A 331 5.06 -8.36 25.67
C THR A 331 6.36 -9.16 25.78
N ASN A 332 6.57 -9.82 26.92
CA ASN A 332 7.74 -10.66 27.22
C ASN A 332 9.09 -9.94 27.12
N ARG A 333 9.10 -8.63 27.39
CA ARG A 333 10.32 -7.83 27.39
C ARG A 333 11.20 -8.18 28.59
N THR A 334 12.47 -8.51 28.34
CA THR A 334 13.48 -8.79 29.39
C THR A 334 14.60 -7.75 29.44
N SER A 335 14.57 -6.75 28.57
CA SER A 335 15.51 -5.62 28.55
C SER A 335 14.86 -4.40 27.90
N ALA A 336 15.31 -3.19 28.26
CA ALA A 336 14.69 -1.94 27.81
C ALA A 336 14.79 -1.71 26.29
N TRP A 337 15.87 -2.17 25.66
CA TRP A 337 16.04 -2.08 24.20
C TRP A 337 15.09 -3.00 23.42
N MET A 338 14.53 -4.04 24.05
CA MET A 338 13.61 -4.97 23.39
C MET A 338 12.27 -4.30 23.09
N GLY A 339 11.67 -4.61 21.96
CA GLY A 339 10.54 -3.85 21.47
C GLY A 339 9.81 -4.48 20.28
N ALA A 340 9.27 -3.62 19.43
CA ALA A 340 8.72 -3.99 18.14
C ALA A 340 9.51 -3.28 17.04
N GLU A 341 9.82 -3.98 15.96
CA GLU A 341 10.50 -3.43 14.79
C GLU A 341 9.71 -3.60 13.50
N ARG A 342 9.99 -2.73 12.54
CA ARG A 342 9.46 -2.75 11.19
C ARG A 342 10.58 -2.55 10.20
N THR A 343 10.67 -3.48 9.26
CA THR A 343 11.52 -3.32 8.08
C THR A 343 10.98 -2.22 7.18
N LEU A 344 11.88 -1.33 6.74
CA LEU A 344 11.50 -0.24 5.85
C LEU A 344 11.23 -0.77 4.43
N PRO A 345 10.20 -0.26 3.73
CA PRO A 345 9.96 -0.65 2.34
C PRO A 345 11.10 -0.15 1.45
N SER A 346 11.34 -0.84 0.33
CA SER A 346 12.42 -0.50 -0.61
C SER A 346 12.37 0.93 -1.18
N SER A 347 11.21 1.59 -1.11
CA SER A 347 11.02 2.99 -1.48
C SER A 347 11.64 3.99 -0.48
N VAL A 348 11.98 3.54 0.73
CA VAL A 348 12.64 4.31 1.78
C VAL A 348 14.14 3.96 1.76
N VAL A 349 14.88 4.68 0.92
CA VAL A 349 16.30 4.42 0.65
C VAL A 349 17.25 5.16 1.61
N PRO A 350 18.38 4.53 2.01
CA PRO A 350 19.50 5.18 2.69
C PRO A 350 19.97 6.48 2.01
N GLY A 351 20.42 7.46 2.80
CA GLY A 351 20.92 8.75 2.31
C GLY A 351 19.84 9.77 1.93
N LYS A 352 18.56 9.47 2.22
CA LYS A 352 17.43 10.37 2.00
C LYS A 352 16.74 10.72 3.31
N THR A 353 15.96 11.79 3.26
CA THR A 353 15.22 12.35 4.40
C THR A 353 13.75 11.99 4.32
N TYR A 354 13.16 11.64 5.45
CA TYR A 354 11.78 11.19 5.59
C TYR A 354 11.11 11.79 6.83
N SER A 355 9.79 11.68 6.86
CA SER A 355 8.99 11.88 8.08
C SER A 355 8.64 10.51 8.68
N PHE A 356 8.91 10.29 9.95
CA PHE A 356 8.51 9.09 10.70
C PHE A 356 7.63 9.45 11.89
N SER A 357 6.62 8.63 12.19
CA SER A 357 5.92 8.68 13.47
C SER A 357 5.37 7.33 13.92
N VAL A 358 5.14 7.20 15.22
CA VAL A 358 4.35 6.13 15.84
C VAL A 358 3.72 6.63 17.13
N ASN A 359 2.52 6.17 17.46
CA ASN A 359 1.87 6.47 18.72
C ASN A 359 2.14 5.35 19.72
N VAL A 360 2.53 5.71 20.94
CA VAL A 360 2.89 4.77 22.00
C VAL A 360 2.10 5.05 23.27
N THR A 361 1.77 4.00 24.02
CA THR A 361 1.20 4.11 25.37
C THR A 361 1.63 2.93 26.22
N GLU A 362 1.53 3.09 27.53
CA GLU A 362 1.73 2.03 28.52
C GLU A 362 0.63 2.10 29.58
N LEU A 363 0.19 0.94 30.05
CA LEU A 363 -0.92 0.83 31.01
C LEU A 363 -0.52 0.31 32.39
N ASP A 364 0.59 -0.45 32.47
CA ASP A 364 0.82 -1.36 33.60
C ASP A 364 2.07 -1.00 34.44
N GLY A 365 2.89 -0.02 34.04
CA GLY A 365 4.08 0.42 34.79
C GLY A 365 3.95 1.76 35.53
N GLU A 366 5.05 2.50 35.56
CA GLU A 366 5.20 3.75 36.31
C GLU A 366 4.30 4.87 35.77
N ASP A 367 4.19 5.99 36.49
CA ASP A 367 3.29 7.10 36.08
C ASP A 367 3.72 7.77 34.77
N THR A 368 5.00 7.67 34.41
CA THR A 368 5.55 8.12 33.15
C THR A 368 6.61 7.14 32.65
N GLU A 369 6.66 6.93 31.35
CA GLU A 369 7.70 6.15 30.68
C GLU A 369 8.35 7.01 29.57
N THR A 370 9.65 6.85 29.34
CA THR A 370 10.32 7.49 28.20
C THR A 370 10.47 6.48 27.08
N PHE A 371 9.92 6.82 25.91
CA PHE A 371 9.99 5.99 24.71
C PHE A 371 10.95 6.56 23.68
N TYR A 372 11.56 5.67 22.92
CA TYR A 372 12.33 6.00 21.73
C TYR A 372 11.75 5.33 20.49
N LEU A 373 11.69 6.09 19.40
CA LEU A 373 11.64 5.55 18.05
C LEU A 373 13.07 5.63 17.50
N LYS A 374 13.64 4.50 17.11
CA LYS A 374 15.04 4.39 16.68
C LYS A 374 15.14 3.71 15.33
N LEU A 375 16.29 3.90 14.69
CA LEU A 375 16.74 3.11 13.56
C LEU A 375 17.67 2.02 14.07
N ASN A 376 17.61 0.81 13.52
CA ASN A 376 18.63 -0.22 13.66
C ASN A 376 19.13 -0.58 12.25
N TYR A 377 20.44 -0.52 12.04
CA TYR A 377 21.06 -0.88 10.77
C TYR A 377 22.50 -1.34 10.98
N THR A 378 23.07 -2.01 9.98
CA THR A 378 24.52 -2.23 9.91
C THR A 378 25.15 -1.29 8.89
N ASP A 379 26.29 -0.69 9.20
CA ASP A 379 27.00 0.11 8.20
C ASP A 379 27.71 -0.78 7.16
N SER A 380 28.30 -0.14 6.15
CA SER A 380 29.09 -0.83 5.12
C SER A 380 30.30 -1.64 5.65
N SER A 381 30.69 -1.45 6.91
CA SER A 381 31.73 -2.26 7.58
C SER A 381 31.18 -3.46 8.36
N GLY A 382 29.85 -3.61 8.43
CA GLY A 382 29.15 -4.61 9.22
C GLY A 382 28.96 -4.22 10.69
N THR A 383 29.18 -2.96 11.06
CA THR A 383 29.00 -2.48 12.44
C THR A 383 27.55 -2.06 12.67
N ALA A 384 26.93 -2.53 13.75
CA ALA A 384 25.54 -2.19 14.10
C ALA A 384 25.43 -0.78 14.71
N HIS A 385 24.38 -0.05 14.34
CA HIS A 385 24.09 1.32 14.76
C HIS A 385 22.64 1.49 15.17
N TYR A 386 22.40 2.30 16.21
CA TYR A 386 21.07 2.49 16.82
C TYR A 386 20.68 3.97 17.03
N PRO A 387 20.69 4.83 16.00
CA PRO A 387 20.41 6.25 16.19
C PRO A 387 18.94 6.54 16.50
N THR A 388 18.71 7.52 17.38
CA THR A 388 17.35 7.97 17.74
C THR A 388 16.71 8.79 16.62
N ILE A 389 15.50 8.40 16.23
CA ILE A 389 14.63 9.15 15.31
C ILE A 389 13.82 10.18 16.09
N ALA A 390 13.17 9.73 17.17
CA ALA A 390 12.39 10.57 18.08
C ALA A 390 12.40 10.00 19.51
N GLU A 391 12.21 10.88 20.49
CA GLU A 391 12.14 10.56 21.93
C GLU A 391 10.99 11.34 22.55
N GLY A 392 10.34 10.79 23.58
CA GLY A 392 9.41 11.54 24.39
C GLY A 392 8.98 10.83 25.67
N VAL A 393 8.43 11.60 26.60
CA VAL A 393 7.89 11.10 27.87
C VAL A 393 6.39 10.91 27.73
N CYS A 394 5.93 9.69 27.98
CA CYS A 394 4.56 9.24 27.87
C CYS A 394 3.98 9.02 29.28
N PRO A 395 2.98 9.80 29.71
CA PRO A 395 2.20 9.50 30.90
C PRO A 395 1.43 8.19 30.73
N LYS A 396 1.36 7.38 31.78
CA LYS A 396 0.59 6.13 31.79
C LYS A 396 -0.85 6.36 31.37
N GLY A 397 -1.34 5.49 30.48
CA GLY A 397 -2.70 5.54 29.95
C GLY A 397 -2.98 6.72 29.00
N LYS A 398 -1.96 7.47 28.59
CA LYS A 398 -2.04 8.50 27.55
C LYS A 398 -1.22 8.06 26.36
N TYR A 399 -1.66 8.45 25.17
CA TYR A 399 -0.85 8.25 23.97
C TYR A 399 0.12 9.41 23.75
N LEU A 400 1.37 9.06 23.45
CA LEU A 400 2.42 9.93 22.95
C LEU A 400 2.68 9.62 21.48
N GLN A 401 2.76 10.65 20.63
CA GLN A 401 3.29 10.52 19.28
C GLN A 401 4.80 10.80 19.27
N LEU A 402 5.59 9.77 19.03
CA LEU A 402 6.99 9.91 18.67
C LEU A 402 7.03 10.31 17.20
N SER A 403 7.62 11.46 16.86
CA SER A 403 7.68 11.90 15.46
C SER A 403 8.92 12.72 15.13
N ASN A 404 9.40 12.56 13.90
CA ASN A 404 10.42 13.39 13.31
C ASN A 404 10.12 13.56 11.82
N THR A 405 9.83 14.79 11.41
CA THR A 405 9.42 15.09 10.02
C THR A 405 10.59 15.23 9.06
N ASN A 406 11.84 15.24 9.54
CA ASN A 406 13.02 15.47 8.72
C ASN A 406 14.20 14.59 9.17
N TYR A 407 13.97 13.29 9.31
CA TYR A 407 15.01 12.33 9.67
C TYR A 407 15.73 11.81 8.42
N THR A 408 17.05 11.93 8.38
CA THR A 408 17.88 11.40 7.29
C THR A 408 18.43 10.03 7.68
N ILE A 409 18.09 9.00 6.90
CA ILE A 409 18.70 7.68 7.06
C ILE A 409 20.16 7.76 6.61
N PRO A 410 21.13 7.27 7.41
CA PRO A 410 22.54 7.25 7.02
C PRO A 410 22.75 6.60 5.64
N SER A 411 23.60 7.18 4.80
CA SER A 411 23.78 6.74 3.41
C SER A 411 24.44 5.37 3.27
N ASP A 412 25.17 4.95 4.28
CA ASP A 412 25.85 3.67 4.39
C ASP A 412 25.03 2.64 5.16
N ALA A 413 23.77 2.94 5.50
CA ALA A 413 22.90 2.02 6.18
C ALA A 413 22.54 0.81 5.30
N VAL A 414 22.83 -0.38 5.82
CA VAL A 414 22.47 -1.68 5.25
C VAL A 414 21.34 -2.27 6.09
N ASP A 415 20.28 -2.69 5.41
CA ASP A 415 19.05 -3.28 5.97
C ASP A 415 18.44 -2.49 7.14
N PRO A 416 18.14 -1.18 6.97
CA PRO A 416 17.61 -0.37 8.05
C PRO A 416 16.18 -0.78 8.43
N VAL A 417 15.96 -0.98 9.72
CA VAL A 417 14.64 -1.13 10.33
C VAL A 417 14.37 0.01 11.30
N ILE A 418 13.10 0.37 11.51
CA ILE A 418 12.72 1.23 12.63
C ILE A 418 12.20 0.39 13.77
N TYR A 419 12.41 0.82 15.00
CA TYR A 419 11.91 0.09 16.16
C TYR A 419 11.59 1.01 17.33
N VAL A 420 10.69 0.55 18.21
CA VAL A 420 10.25 1.27 19.40
C VAL A 420 10.78 0.56 20.64
N GLU A 421 11.39 1.31 21.55
CA GLU A 421 11.90 0.81 22.83
C GLU A 421 11.55 1.76 23.98
N THR A 422 11.71 1.32 25.22
CA THR A 422 11.67 2.19 26.40
C THR A 422 13.09 2.51 26.86
N LYS A 423 13.24 3.54 27.69
CA LYS A 423 14.57 3.97 28.13
C LYS A 423 15.23 2.99 29.08
N ASP A 424 14.55 2.66 30.17
CA ASP A 424 15.15 1.94 31.29
C ASP A 424 14.31 0.74 31.76
N THR A 425 13.05 0.63 31.35
CA THR A 425 12.09 -0.34 31.90
C THR A 425 11.84 -1.53 30.98
N THR A 426 11.20 -2.57 31.49
CA THR A 426 10.80 -3.76 30.72
C THR A 426 9.28 -3.92 30.63
N SER A 427 8.53 -2.85 30.89
CA SER A 427 7.06 -2.91 30.88
C SER A 427 6.50 -3.22 29.50
N ASN A 428 5.33 -3.87 29.46
CA ASN A 428 4.59 -4.02 28.22
C ASN A 428 4.08 -2.65 27.75
N PHE A 429 4.16 -2.39 26.45
CA PHE A 429 3.65 -1.16 25.86
C PHE A 429 2.86 -1.46 24.60
N TYR A 430 2.12 -0.46 24.14
CA TYR A 430 1.29 -0.54 22.95
C TYR A 430 1.78 0.45 21.90
N ILE A 431 1.75 0.05 20.63
CA ILE A 431 2.01 0.94 19.48
C ILE A 431 0.79 0.99 18.55
N ASP A 432 0.58 2.16 17.94
CA ASP A 432 -0.52 2.40 17.00
C ASP A 432 -0.18 3.51 15.98
N GLU A 433 -0.83 3.49 14.81
CA GLU A 433 -0.72 4.47 13.72
C GLU A 433 0.75 4.82 13.38
N ALA A 434 1.51 3.82 12.92
CA ALA A 434 2.92 3.99 12.53
C ALA A 434 3.02 4.45 11.07
N ILE A 435 3.74 5.54 10.79
CA ILE A 435 3.75 6.21 9.48
C ILE A 435 5.16 6.55 9.03
N CYS A 436 5.48 6.29 7.76
CA CYS A 436 6.62 6.88 7.06
C CYS A 436 6.14 7.66 5.84
N ALA A 437 6.66 8.87 5.64
CA ALA A 437 6.25 9.75 4.55
C ALA A 437 7.41 10.58 4.00
N PRO A 438 7.20 11.33 2.89
CA PRO A 438 8.18 12.28 2.39
C PRO A 438 8.62 13.28 3.47
N ALA A 439 9.87 13.75 3.38
CA ALA A 439 10.41 14.77 4.26
C ALA A 439 9.49 15.99 4.37
N GLY A 440 9.36 16.53 5.58
CA GLY A 440 8.57 17.71 5.90
C GLY A 440 7.06 17.48 5.95
N LYS A 441 6.57 16.26 5.69
CA LYS A 441 5.14 15.97 5.78
C LYS A 441 4.68 15.93 7.24
N SER A 442 3.63 16.68 7.55
CA SER A 442 2.97 16.61 8.86
C SER A 442 2.23 15.28 9.00
N LEU A 443 2.49 14.57 10.10
CA LEU A 443 1.93 13.24 10.37
C LEU A 443 0.86 13.33 11.45
N PRO A 444 -0.36 12.78 11.22
CA PRO A 444 -1.39 12.74 12.25
C PRO A 444 -0.98 11.82 13.41
N GLY A 445 -1.41 12.15 14.63
CA GLY A 445 -1.14 11.35 15.81
C GLY A 445 -1.53 12.07 17.10
N ALA A 446 -1.26 11.43 18.23
CA ALA A 446 -1.65 11.89 19.56
C ALA A 446 -0.94 13.18 19.99
N GLY A 447 0.14 13.57 19.32
CA GLY A 447 1.01 14.65 19.73
C GLY A 447 1.71 14.35 21.06
N ILE A 448 2.11 15.39 21.78
CA ILE A 448 2.77 15.26 23.07
C ILE A 448 1.72 15.43 24.18
N PRO A 449 1.43 14.38 24.98
CA PRO A 449 0.47 14.44 26.06
C PRO A 449 0.98 15.32 27.21
N GLU A 450 0.06 15.98 27.91
CA GLU A 450 0.40 16.74 29.12
C GLU A 450 0.88 15.79 30.23
N ILE A 451 2.07 16.04 30.78
CA ILE A 451 2.62 15.28 31.91
C ILE A 451 1.93 15.76 33.20
N PRO A 452 1.26 14.88 33.96
CA PRO A 452 0.66 15.26 35.23
C PRO A 452 1.71 15.86 36.18
N SER A 453 1.48 17.09 36.63
CA SER A 453 2.35 17.71 37.64
C SER A 453 2.01 17.14 39.01
N ASN A 454 2.93 16.42 39.64
CA ASN A 454 2.79 16.04 41.06
C ASN A 454 2.91 17.30 41.94
N ASN A 455 1.81 18.01 42.16
CA ASN A 455 1.70 19.01 43.20
C ASN A 455 1.48 18.34 44.56
N ASN A 456 2.53 17.70 45.09
CA ASN A 456 2.57 17.34 46.50
C ASN A 456 3.00 18.57 47.33
N ASN A 457 2.09 19.54 47.47
CA ASN A 457 2.19 20.53 48.53
C ASN A 457 1.49 20.00 49.79
N ASN A 458 2.22 19.18 50.55
CA ASN A 458 1.94 19.04 51.98
C ASN A 458 2.32 20.36 52.66
N ASN A 459 1.32 21.21 52.90
CA ASN A 459 1.45 22.36 53.78
C ASN A 459 1.64 21.87 55.23
N ASN A 460 2.88 21.88 55.71
CA ASN A 460 3.16 22.02 57.13
C ASN A 460 3.99 23.29 57.35
N ASN A 461 3.46 24.15 58.22
CA ASN A 461 4.02 25.43 58.67
C ASN A 461 5.47 25.29 59.18
N ASN A 462 6.37 26.18 58.77
CA ASN A 462 6.93 27.23 59.64
C ASN A 462 8.08 28.03 58.99
N ASN A 463 8.12 29.32 59.36
CA ASN A 463 9.11 30.36 59.05
C ASN A 463 10.59 29.96 59.19
N ASN A 464 11.47 30.41 58.28
CA ASN A 464 12.38 31.55 58.51
C ASN A 464 13.39 31.79 57.36
N ASN A 465 13.73 33.07 57.20
CA ASN A 465 14.70 33.71 56.30
C ASN A 465 16.09 33.04 56.18
N ASN A 466 16.66 32.97 54.96
CA ASN A 466 17.72 33.88 54.45
C ASN A 466 18.48 33.28 53.23
N ASN A 467 18.69 34.12 52.22
CA ASN A 467 19.76 34.20 51.20
C ASN A 467 20.53 32.92 50.77
N ASN A 468 20.40 32.55 49.49
CA ASN A 468 21.44 32.76 48.44
C ASN A 468 21.13 32.02 47.13
N ASN A 469 21.28 32.76 46.01
CA ASN A 469 21.72 32.36 44.66
C ASN A 469 21.48 30.92 44.15
N ASN A 470 20.66 30.77 43.10
CA ASN A 470 21.16 30.63 41.72
C ASN A 470 20.04 30.34 40.70
N ASN A 471 20.19 30.97 39.55
CA ASN A 471 19.52 30.83 38.25
C ASN A 471 18.78 29.51 37.96
N ASN A 472 17.51 29.63 37.54
CA ASN A 472 17.02 29.20 36.23
C ASN A 472 15.55 29.62 36.05
N ASN A 473 15.32 30.76 35.39
CA ASN A 473 13.98 31.22 34.99
C ASN A 473 13.48 30.39 33.80
N GLN A 474 12.61 29.40 34.04
CA GLN A 474 11.62 29.01 33.05
C GLN A 474 10.47 30.03 33.11
N ASN A 475 10.38 30.89 32.11
CA ASN A 475 9.40 31.97 32.00
C ASN A 475 7.97 31.41 31.89
N ASN A 476 7.17 31.61 32.93
CA ASN A 476 5.74 31.33 32.92
C ASN A 476 5.03 32.48 32.16
N SER A 477 4.91 32.38 30.83
CA SER A 477 4.31 33.45 30.02
C SER A 477 2.81 33.59 30.30
N VAL A 478 2.35 34.81 30.59
CA VAL A 478 0.95 35.14 30.91
C VAL A 478 0.07 35.25 29.66
N TYR A 479 0.68 35.23 28.46
CA TYR A 479 -0.01 35.34 27.17
C TYR A 479 0.60 34.41 26.10
N PRO A 480 -0.13 34.12 25.01
CA PRO A 480 0.36 33.24 23.95
C PRO A 480 1.56 33.85 23.23
N VAL A 481 2.61 33.07 23.08
CA VAL A 481 3.83 33.37 22.33
C VAL A 481 3.93 32.39 21.18
N VAL A 482 4.07 32.92 19.97
CA VAL A 482 4.16 32.12 18.75
C VAL A 482 5.44 31.31 18.77
N SER A 483 5.30 29.99 18.61
CA SER A 483 6.40 29.02 18.58
C SER A 483 6.83 28.67 17.16
N SER A 484 5.90 28.61 16.21
CA SER A 484 6.20 28.35 14.80
C SER A 484 5.18 28.98 13.84
N ILE A 485 5.61 29.18 12.59
CA ILE A 485 4.74 29.56 11.47
C ILE A 485 5.10 28.68 10.26
N ASP A 486 4.19 27.77 9.90
CA ASP A 486 4.35 26.85 8.78
C ASP A 486 3.54 27.35 7.58
N TYR A 487 4.10 27.23 6.37
CA TYR A 487 3.48 27.79 5.15
C TYR A 487 3.01 26.70 4.20
N ASN A 488 1.81 26.88 3.65
CA ASN A 488 1.30 26.11 2.53
C ASN A 488 1.27 27.00 1.28
N VAL A 489 2.29 26.87 0.43
CA VAL A 489 2.46 27.66 -0.81
C VAL A 489 1.40 27.35 -1.87
N THR A 490 0.87 26.12 -1.87
CA THR A 490 -0.16 25.68 -2.84
C THR A 490 -1.50 26.36 -2.59
N TYR A 491 -1.88 26.51 -1.31
CA TYR A 491 -3.16 27.09 -0.92
C TYR A 491 -3.07 28.53 -0.45
N HIS A 492 -1.87 29.12 -0.39
CA HIS A 492 -1.61 30.45 0.15
C HIS A 492 -2.18 30.63 1.55
N GLN A 493 -1.86 29.65 2.41
CA GLN A 493 -2.27 29.59 3.82
C GLN A 493 -1.03 29.43 4.70
N PHE A 494 -1.16 29.76 5.98
CA PHE A 494 -0.14 29.47 6.98
C PHE A 494 -0.78 28.91 8.26
N ARG A 495 -0.04 28.07 8.99
CA ARG A 495 -0.39 27.62 10.33
C ARG A 495 0.48 28.36 11.34
N ILE A 496 -0.12 29.07 12.28
CA ILE A 496 0.58 29.62 13.44
C ILE A 496 0.41 28.66 14.61
N SER A 497 1.49 28.34 15.31
CA SER A 497 1.47 27.59 16.57
C SER A 497 1.97 28.46 17.72
N TRP A 498 1.47 28.26 18.93
CA TRP A 498 1.88 29.03 20.13
C TRP A 498 2.01 28.13 21.36
N ASN A 499 2.64 28.62 22.43
CA ASN A 499 2.66 27.94 23.72
C ASN A 499 1.31 28.08 24.44
N SER A 500 0.91 27.08 25.22
CA SER A 500 -0.27 27.18 26.08
C SER A 500 -0.09 28.26 27.15
N VAL A 501 -1.21 28.88 27.54
CA VAL A 501 -1.28 29.85 28.64
C VAL A 501 -2.00 29.20 29.82
N PRO A 502 -1.41 29.19 31.02
CA PRO A 502 -2.04 28.65 32.22
C PRO A 502 -3.41 29.30 32.49
N ASN A 503 -4.40 28.49 32.84
CA ASN A 503 -5.78 28.91 33.12
C ASN A 503 -6.50 29.61 31.96
N ALA A 504 -6.01 29.47 30.72
CA ALA A 504 -6.77 29.90 29.56
C ALA A 504 -8.07 29.10 29.43
N GLN A 505 -9.11 29.74 28.92
CA GLN A 505 -10.44 29.17 28.68
C GLN A 505 -10.71 29.05 27.18
N ALA A 506 -10.04 29.86 26.37
CA ALA A 506 -10.08 29.86 24.91
C ALA A 506 -8.93 30.72 24.37
N TYR A 507 -8.62 30.53 23.08
CA TYR A 507 -7.77 31.44 22.31
C TYR A 507 -8.57 32.18 21.25
N GLY A 508 -8.07 33.36 20.88
CA GLY A 508 -8.63 34.20 19.85
C GLY A 508 -7.53 34.80 19.01
N ILE A 509 -7.86 35.11 17.76
CA ILE A 509 -6.93 35.69 16.78
C ILE A 509 -7.49 37.03 16.36
N ALA A 510 -6.64 38.05 16.43
CA ALA A 510 -6.93 39.38 15.92
C ALA A 510 -5.84 39.81 14.93
N TYR A 511 -6.22 40.66 13.98
CA TYR A 511 -5.32 41.26 13.00
C TYR A 511 -5.46 42.78 13.02
N TYR A 512 -4.38 43.48 12.68
CA TYR A 512 -4.36 44.94 12.65
C TYR A 512 -4.68 45.44 11.24
N ALA A 513 -5.73 46.23 11.08
CA ALA A 513 -6.13 46.79 9.79
C ALA A 513 -6.85 48.13 9.95
N ALA A 514 -6.50 49.10 9.09
CA ALA A 514 -7.04 50.45 9.09
C ALA A 514 -6.95 51.15 10.47
N GLY A 515 -5.77 51.10 11.08
CA GLY A 515 -5.47 51.80 12.34
C GLY A 515 -6.02 51.15 13.61
N LYS A 516 -6.67 49.98 13.53
CA LYS A 516 -7.25 49.29 14.68
C LYS A 516 -7.14 47.77 14.62
N TRP A 517 -7.18 47.13 15.78
CA TRP A 517 -7.28 45.68 15.92
C TRP A 517 -8.69 45.20 15.58
N ARG A 518 -8.78 44.12 14.80
CA ARG A 518 -10.01 43.45 14.42
C ARG A 518 -9.93 41.98 14.82
N VAL A 519 -10.96 41.49 15.49
CA VAL A 519 -11.08 40.07 15.84
C VAL A 519 -11.41 39.28 14.59
N TYR A 520 -10.66 38.21 14.33
CA TYR A 520 -10.98 37.22 13.32
C TYR A 520 -11.80 36.06 13.93
N THR A 521 -11.30 35.48 15.03
CA THR A 521 -12.00 34.43 15.76
C THR A 521 -11.73 34.50 17.26
N GLN A 522 -12.66 33.99 18.06
CA GLN A 522 -12.60 33.87 19.52
C GLN A 522 -13.02 32.48 20.01
N SER A 523 -13.19 31.53 19.09
CA SER A 523 -13.75 30.20 19.35
C SER A 523 -12.69 29.10 19.33
N ILE A 524 -11.39 29.44 19.39
CA ILE A 524 -10.33 28.43 19.41
C ILE A 524 -10.31 27.82 20.81
N SER A 525 -10.47 26.51 20.89
CA SER A 525 -10.49 25.78 22.15
C SER A 525 -9.20 26.00 22.94
N VAL A 526 -9.29 26.01 24.27
CA VAL A 526 -8.10 26.04 25.16
C VAL A 526 -7.12 24.89 24.86
N ASN A 527 -7.62 23.75 24.39
CA ASN A 527 -6.79 22.59 24.04
C ASN A 527 -6.18 22.68 22.63
N THR A 528 -6.31 23.83 21.96
CA THR A 528 -5.80 24.04 20.60
C THR A 528 -4.84 25.20 20.59
N THR A 529 -3.55 24.90 20.39
CA THR A 529 -2.47 25.89 20.34
C THR A 529 -1.94 26.15 18.93
N SER A 530 -2.77 25.89 17.92
CA SER A 530 -2.46 26.24 16.54
C SER A 530 -3.70 26.69 15.76
N TRP A 531 -3.48 27.44 14.68
CA TRP A 531 -4.55 27.87 13.79
C TRP A 531 -4.05 28.02 12.36
N ILE A 532 -4.87 27.57 11.41
CA ILE A 532 -4.61 27.70 9.97
C ILE A 532 -5.40 28.89 9.43
N SER A 533 -4.71 29.76 8.70
CA SER A 533 -5.34 30.90 8.05
C SER A 533 -6.35 30.48 6.98
N PRO A 534 -7.37 31.30 6.66
CA PRO A 534 -8.08 31.14 5.39
C PRO A 534 -7.10 31.30 4.22
N LYS A 535 -7.53 30.95 3.00
CA LYS A 535 -6.78 31.26 1.79
C LYS A 535 -6.64 32.77 1.65
N LEU A 536 -5.41 33.26 1.52
CA LEU A 536 -5.07 34.69 1.43
C LEU A 536 -4.29 34.98 0.14
N THR A 537 -4.09 36.26 -0.19
CA THR A 537 -3.31 36.67 -1.35
C THR A 537 -1.81 36.50 -1.09
N ALA A 538 -1.12 35.76 -1.95
CA ALA A 538 0.34 35.59 -1.91
C ALA A 538 1.08 36.93 -1.89
N GLY A 539 2.16 37.00 -1.12
CA GLY A 539 2.98 38.20 -0.95
C GLY A 539 2.37 39.31 -0.07
N LYS A 540 1.14 39.16 0.43
CA LYS A 540 0.57 40.10 1.41
C LYS A 540 1.05 39.78 2.82
N THR A 541 1.41 40.82 3.58
CA THR A 541 1.80 40.71 4.99
C THR A 541 0.66 41.15 5.90
N TYR A 542 0.37 40.33 6.92
CA TYR A 542 -0.63 40.60 7.95
C TYR A 542 0.03 40.71 9.31
N THR A 543 -0.28 41.77 10.05
CA THR A 543 0.10 41.92 11.46
C THR A 543 -0.99 41.31 12.33
N MET A 544 -0.63 40.30 13.13
CA MET A 544 -1.57 39.46 13.85
C MET A 544 -1.15 39.26 15.31
N VAL A 545 -2.11 38.97 16.18
CA VAL A 545 -1.86 38.64 17.58
C VAL A 545 -2.80 37.54 18.05
N ILE A 546 -2.30 36.67 18.92
CA ILE A 546 -3.09 35.65 19.61
C ILE A 546 -3.36 36.14 21.02
N ALA A 547 -4.62 36.06 21.45
CA ALA A 547 -5.06 36.41 22.79
C ALA A 547 -5.60 35.17 23.49
N ALA A 548 -5.33 35.03 24.78
CA ALA A 548 -5.93 34.03 25.65
C ALA A 548 -7.08 34.66 26.44
N LYS A 549 -8.13 33.88 26.72
CA LYS A 549 -9.18 34.25 27.68
C LYS A 549 -8.85 33.64 29.04
N VAL A 550 -8.55 34.44 30.05
CA VAL A 550 -8.20 33.97 31.40
C VAL A 550 -9.16 34.62 32.40
N GLY A 551 -9.72 33.83 33.32
CA GLY A 551 -10.66 34.34 34.33
C GLY A 551 -11.89 35.04 33.74
N GLY A 552 -12.38 34.58 32.59
CA GLY A 552 -13.56 35.13 31.90
C GLY A 552 -13.28 36.34 30.99
N LYS A 553 -12.05 36.89 30.98
CA LYS A 553 -11.68 38.09 30.21
C LYS A 553 -10.60 37.79 29.17
N TRP A 554 -10.71 38.39 27.98
CA TRP A 554 -9.65 38.32 26.97
C TRP A 554 -8.48 39.19 27.39
N ASP A 555 -7.28 38.62 27.39
CA ASP A 555 -6.07 39.40 27.63
C ASP A 555 -5.71 40.23 26.39
N THR A 556 -6.05 41.51 26.48
CA THR A 556 -5.75 42.55 25.48
C THR A 556 -4.58 43.44 25.89
N SER A 557 -3.78 43.04 26.88
CA SER A 557 -2.60 43.81 27.29
C SER A 557 -1.51 43.78 26.21
N ASN A 558 -0.89 44.93 25.95
CA ASN A 558 0.30 45.05 25.10
C ASN A 558 0.20 44.37 23.72
N LEU A 559 -0.98 44.39 23.08
CA LEU A 559 -1.22 43.68 21.81
C LEU A 559 -0.21 44.02 20.72
N SER A 560 0.20 45.29 20.61
CA SER A 560 1.16 45.73 19.58
C SER A 560 2.56 45.16 19.79
N SER A 561 3.03 44.94 21.03
CA SER A 561 4.36 44.36 21.28
C SER A 561 4.36 42.83 21.19
N ARG A 562 3.18 42.20 21.18
CA ARG A 562 2.97 40.75 21.01
C ARG A 562 2.66 40.36 19.56
N ALA A 563 2.49 41.34 18.69
CA ALA A 563 2.08 41.12 17.34
C ALA A 563 3.20 40.46 16.53
N ILE A 564 2.82 39.56 15.63
CA ILE A 564 3.70 38.96 14.62
C ILE A 564 3.30 39.46 13.23
N ASN A 565 4.28 39.54 12.34
CA ASN A 565 4.04 39.82 10.92
C ASN A 565 4.16 38.52 10.13
N VAL A 566 3.09 38.16 9.41
CA VAL A 566 3.04 36.95 8.58
C VAL A 566 2.88 37.33 7.13
N THR A 567 3.87 37.00 6.30
CA THR A 567 3.82 37.20 4.84
C THR A 567 3.38 35.91 4.18
N VAL A 568 2.23 35.93 3.51
CA VAL A 568 1.67 34.76 2.81
C VAL A 568 2.64 34.36 1.69
N LYS A 569 3.02 33.07 1.66
CA LYS A 569 3.96 32.52 0.68
C LYS A 569 3.25 31.91 -0.53
#